data_AF-A0AAU7KGM2-F1
#
_entry.id   AF-A0AAU7KGM2-F1
#
_cell.length_a   1.000
_cell.length_b   1.000
_cell.length_c   1.000
_cell.angle_alpha   90.00
_cell.angle_beta   90.00
_cell.angle_gamma   90.00
#
_symmetry.space_group_name_H-M   'P 1'
#
loop_
_entity.id
_entity.type
_entity.pdbx_description
1 polymer ?
#
loop_
_entity_poly.entity_id
_entity_poly.type
_entity_poly.pdbx_seq_one_letter_code
_entity_poly.pdbx_strand_id
1 'polypeptide(L)' 'MHIGDTLLIARDLVMVAEDQLSSGNTAEIIDTSALVEGDGDDIRLPRYRVLIDEVGERDCSCTILERLE' A
#
# COMPACT_ATOMS: atom_id res chain seq x y z
N MET A 1 4.45 -3.35 -9.65
CA MET A 1 3.93 -4.05 -8.46
C MET A 1 3.03 -5.20 -8.91
N HIS A 2 3.26 -6.42 -8.44
CA HIS A 2 2.48 -7.63 -8.76
C HIS A 2 1.96 -8.31 -7.50
N ILE A 3 0.90 -9.10 -7.62
CA ILE A 3 0.37 -9.91 -6.52
C ILE A 3 1.45 -10.89 -6.04
N GLY A 4 1.69 -10.92 -4.74
CA GLY A 4 2.75 -11.70 -4.09
C GLY A 4 4.08 -10.96 -3.94
N ASP A 5 4.24 -9.76 -4.52
CA ASP A 5 5.42 -8.93 -4.25
C ASP A 5 5.37 -8.42 -2.80
N THR A 6 6.53 -8.41 -2.14
CA THR A 6 6.71 -7.74 -0.85
C THR A 6 7.22 -6.32 -1.09
N LEU A 7 6.54 -5.36 -0.47
CA LEU A 7 6.84 -3.93 -0.56
C LEU A 7 7.23 -3.40 0.82
N LEU A 8 8.20 -2.49 0.83
CA LEU A 8 8.51 -1.66 1.99
C LEU A 8 7.77 -0.33 1.83
N ILE A 9 6.83 -0.08 2.72
CA ILE A 9 5.92 1.06 2.63
C ILE A 9 6.11 1.90 3.89
N ALA A 10 6.32 3.20 3.71
CA ALA A 10 6.38 4.10 4.86
C ALA A 10 5.07 3.99 5.65
N ARG A 11 5.16 3.94 6.98
CA ARG A 11 4.00 3.77 7.86
C ARG A 11 2.91 4.82 7.64
N ASP A 12 3.30 6.03 7.20
CA ASP A 12 2.42 7.15 6.86
C ASP A 12 1.59 6.92 5.58
N LEU A 13 2.05 6.05 4.67
CA LEU A 13 1.38 5.74 3.41
C LEU A 13 0.44 4.54 3.50
N VAL A 14 0.45 3.82 4.62
CA VAL A 14 -0.46 2.69 4.86
C VAL A 14 -1.81 3.27 5.30
N MET A 15 -2.84 3.14 4.47
CA MET A 15 -4.18 3.68 4.78
C MET A 15 -4.93 2.75 5.72
N VAL A 16 -4.48 2.68 6.97
CA VAL A 16 -5.09 1.85 8.00
C VAL A 16 -5.05 2.58 9.34
N ALA A 17 -6.04 2.34 10.20
CA ALA A 17 -6.04 2.88 11.55
C ALA A 17 -4.86 2.32 12.35
N GLU A 18 -4.30 3.12 13.27
CA GLU A 18 -3.11 2.73 14.02
C GLU A 18 -3.32 1.47 14.88
N ASP A 19 -4.55 1.23 15.34
CA ASP A 19 -4.94 0.01 16.08
C ASP A 19 -4.96 -1.26 15.21
N GLN A 20 -5.07 -1.09 13.90
CA GLN A 20 -5.10 -2.16 12.90
C GLN A 20 -3.72 -2.36 12.25
N LEU A 21 -2.74 -1.49 12.54
CA LEU A 21 -1.38 -1.60 12.03
C LEU A 21 -0.61 -2.68 12.81
N SER A 22 -0.85 -3.94 12.47
CA SER A 22 -0.23 -5.10 13.11
C SER A 22 0.09 -6.17 12.08
N SER A 23 1.15 -6.94 12.32
CA SER A 23 1.50 -8.09 11.48
C SER A 23 0.33 -9.07 11.40
N GLY A 24 0.00 -9.54 10.22
CA GLY A 24 -1.13 -10.42 9.92
C GLY A 24 -2.42 -9.68 9.56
N ASN A 25 -2.50 -8.36 9.77
CA ASN A 25 -3.64 -7.57 9.30
C ASN A 25 -3.46 -7.15 7.85
N THR A 26 -4.57 -6.88 7.18
CA THR A 26 -4.56 -6.35 5.81
C THR A 26 -4.76 -4.85 5.81
N ALA A 27 -4.02 -4.15 4.95
CA ALA A 27 -4.17 -2.72 4.72
C ALA A 27 -4.35 -2.42 3.24
N GLU A 28 -4.81 -1.21 2.94
CA GLU A 28 -4.86 -0.69 1.58
C GLU A 28 -3.73 0.30 1.37
N ILE A 29 -3.10 0.22 0.20
CA ILE A 29 -2.06 1.14 -0.22
C ILE A 29 -2.45 1.74 -1.56
N ILE A 30 -2.00 2.96 -1.81
CA ILE A 30 -2.11 3.62 -3.09
C ILE A 30 -0.71 3.67 -3.69
N ASP A 31 -0.56 3.16 -4.91
CA ASP A 31 0.68 3.32 -5.65
C ASP A 31 0.78 4.76 -6.16
N THR A 32 1.40 5.60 -5.35
CA THR A 32 1.70 7.01 -5.68
C THR A 32 2.95 7.15 -6.54
N SER A 33 3.78 6.10 -6.64
CA SER A 33 4.87 6.03 -7.63
C SER A 33 4.33 5.98 -9.07
N ALA A 34 3.10 5.49 -9.25
CA ALA A 34 2.31 5.67 -10.45
C ALA A 34 1.60 7.04 -10.50
N LEU A 35 2.24 8.10 -10.00
CA LEU A 35 2.01 9.48 -10.45
C LEU A 35 2.36 9.52 -11.95
N VAL A 36 1.46 8.97 -12.76
CA VAL A 36 1.47 9.21 -14.19
C VAL A 36 1.29 10.71 -14.33
N GLU A 37 2.29 11.36 -14.91
CA GLU A 37 2.21 12.73 -15.40
C GLU A 37 1.01 12.80 -16.38
N GLY A 38 -0.17 13.02 -15.82
CA GLY A 38 -1.43 13.15 -16.53
C GLY A 38 -1.70 14.63 -16.69
N ASP A 39 -1.50 15.13 -17.89
CA ASP A 39 -2.00 16.44 -18.30
C ASP A 39 -3.55 16.35 -18.32
N GLY A 40 -4.21 16.78 -17.23
CA GLY A 40 -5.66 16.91 -17.16
C GLY A 40 -6.41 15.95 -16.22
N ASP A 41 -6.84 16.51 -15.10
CA ASP A 41 -8.04 16.28 -14.28
C ASP A 41 -8.51 14.87 -13.80
N ASP A 42 -7.96 13.74 -14.23
CA ASP A 42 -8.45 12.41 -13.78
C ASP A 42 -7.30 11.44 -13.44
N ILE A 43 -6.57 11.73 -12.34
CA ILE A 43 -5.52 10.84 -11.83
C ILE A 43 -6.18 9.65 -11.13
N ARG A 44 -6.30 8.52 -11.83
CA ARG A 44 -6.70 7.24 -11.21
C ARG A 44 -5.47 6.50 -10.72
N LEU A 45 -5.16 6.65 -9.44
CA LEU A 45 -4.06 5.91 -8.80
C LEU A 45 -4.51 4.47 -8.51
N PRO A 46 -3.74 3.46 -8.92
CA PRO A 46 -4.08 2.07 -8.64
C PRO A 46 -3.95 1.80 -7.13
N ARG A 47 -4.96 1.12 -6.59
CA ARG A 47 -5.01 0.71 -5.20
C ARG A 47 -4.66 -0.77 -5.08
N TYR A 48 -4.06 -1.15 -3.97
CA TYR A 48 -3.70 -2.53 -3.69
C TYR A 48 -4.08 -2.87 -2.27
N ARG A 49 -4.62 -4.08 -2.07
CA ARG A 49 -4.72 -4.67 -0.74
C ARG A 49 -3.43 -5.41 -0.45
N VAL A 50 -2.84 -5.14 0.70
CA VAL A 50 -1.62 -5.76 1.17
C VAL A 50 -1.85 -6.45 2.52
N LEU A 51 -1.09 -7.51 2.79
CA LEU A 51 -0.94 -8.10 4.11
C LEU A 51 0.26 -7.44 4.78
N ILE A 52 0.11 -6.96 6.01
CA ILE A 52 1.23 -6.47 6.80
C ILE A 52 1.98 -7.68 7.33
N ASP A 53 3.20 -7.91 6.86
CA ASP A 53 4.06 -9.00 7.34
C ASP A 53 4.81 -8.56 8.60
N GLU A 54 5.36 -7.35 8.58
CA GLU A 54 6.15 -6.79 9.68
C GLU A 54 5.89 -5.28 9.82
N VAL A 55 5.78 -4.81 11.05
CA VAL A 55 5.63 -3.38 11.38
C VAL A 55 6.93 -2.89 12.02
N GLY A 56 7.69 -2.11 11.27
CA GLY A 56 8.84 -1.37 11.77
C GLY A 56 8.45 -0.02 12.38
N GLU A 57 9.43 0.68 12.96
CA GLU A 57 9.21 1.99 13.57
C GLU A 57 8.77 3.05 12.56
N ARG A 58 9.28 2.98 11.32
CA ARG A 58 9.07 3.98 10.25
C ARG A 58 8.41 3.43 9.01
N ASP A 59 8.51 2.13 8.79
CA ASP A 59 8.08 1.43 7.59
C ASP A 59 7.47 0.08 7.93
N CYS A 60 6.61 -0.41 7.06
CA CYS A 60 5.95 -1.70 7.17
C CYS A 60 6.31 -2.52 5.95
N SER A 61 6.73 -3.76 6.19
CA SER A 61 6.86 -4.75 5.13
C SER A 61 5.49 -5.35 4.87
N CYS A 62 4.99 -5.19 3.65
CA CYS A 62 3.67 -5.66 3.28
C CYS A 62 3.69 -6.44 1.97
N THR A 63 2.98 -7.56 1.92
CA THR A 63 2.84 -8.39 0.71
C THR A 63 1.54 -8.09 -0.03
N ILE A 64 1.62 -7.88 -1.35
CA ILE A 64 0.45 -7.57 -2.17
C ILE A 64 -0.45 -8.80 -2.30
N LEU A 65 -1.73 -8.65 -1.92
CA LEU A 65 -2.74 -9.70 -2.00
C LEU A 65 -3.58 -9.59 -3.29
N GLU A 66 -4.04 -8.39 -3.60
CA GLU A 66 -4.88 -8.12 -4.77
C GLU A 66 -4.80 -6.65 -5.18
N ARG A 67 -5.19 -6.38 -6.43
CA ARG A 67 -5.34 -5.02 -6.96
C ARG A 67 -6.80 -4.61 -6.84
N LEU A 68 -7.03 -3.44 -6.24
CA LEU A 68 -8.34 -2.82 -6.09
C LEU A 68 -8.46 -1.76 -7.20
N GLU A 69 -9.41 -1.97 -8.12
CA GLU A 69 -9.61 -1.15 -9.33
C GLU A 69 -10.06 0.29 -9.05
#